data_AF-C8W3P4-F1
#
_entry.id   AF-C8W3P4-F1
#
_cell.length_a   1.000
_cell.length_b   1.000
_cell.length_c   1.000
_cell.angle_alpha   90.00
_cell.angle_beta   90.00
_cell.angle_gamma   90.00
#
_symmetry.space_group_name_H-M   'P 1'
#
loop_
_entity.id
_entity.type
_entity.pdbx_description
1 polymer ?
#
loop_
_entity_poly.entity_id
_entity_poly.type
_entity_poly.pdbx_seq_one_letter_code
_entity_poly.pdbx_strand_id
1 'polypeptide(L)'
;MEDKTISKILIHFFLQNLPESFVVILFCYSLLGIKANIKDIFLLAVIQGIFNFVIFLPISFGFHSVILTFTLIFLLYWKTKINISKIILCVLVCLLTYLLIEAISLPLMVKLTGKQYSVMFNDPILRAFLAAPVELAVLLLAIIKYKFMEKFNDWGNGYKFSKK
;
A
#
# COMPACT_ATOMS: atom_id res chain seq x y z
N MET A 1 30.89 2.31 -12.45
CA MET A 1 29.92 1.19 -12.47
C MET A 1 28.88 1.32 -11.34
N GLU A 2 29.20 1.98 -10.21
CA GLU A 2 28.27 2.27 -9.10
C GLU A 2 27.08 3.18 -9.44
N ASP A 3 27.29 4.17 -10.31
CA ASP A 3 26.28 5.20 -10.61
C ASP A 3 24.97 4.62 -11.21
N LYS A 4 25.09 3.58 -12.04
CA LYS A 4 23.94 2.85 -12.61
C LYS A 4 23.15 2.05 -11.57
N THR A 5 23.79 1.63 -10.48
CA THR A 5 23.13 0.84 -9.43
C THR A 5 22.33 1.76 -8.50
N ILE A 6 22.93 2.89 -8.09
CA ILE A 6 22.25 3.89 -7.25
C ILE A 6 21.05 4.47 -7.98
N SER A 7 21.22 4.83 -9.27
CA SER A 7 20.12 5.32 -10.11
C SER A 7 18.94 4.33 -10.16
N LYS A 8 19.20 3.04 -10.36
CA LYS A 8 18.14 2.00 -10.37
C LYS A 8 17.42 1.87 -9.04
N ILE A 9 18.14 1.93 -7.92
CA ILE A 9 17.55 1.86 -6.57
C ILE A 9 16.61 3.05 -6.33
N LEU A 10 17.03 4.26 -6.71
CA LEU A 10 16.21 5.45 -6.61
C LEU A 10 14.96 5.36 -7.48
N ILE A 11 15.10 4.87 -8.71
CA ILE A 11 13.96 4.66 -9.63
C ILE A 11 12.96 3.67 -9.02
N HIS A 12 13.42 2.53 -8.49
CA HIS A 12 12.55 1.57 -7.80
C HIS A 12 11.82 2.19 -6.61
N PHE A 13 12.53 3.00 -5.82
CA PHE A 13 11.94 3.63 -4.65
C PHE A 13 10.81 4.60 -5.03
N PHE A 14 11.09 5.52 -5.95
CA PHE A 14 10.16 6.60 -6.29
C PHE A 14 9.02 6.16 -7.21
N LEU A 15 9.27 5.23 -8.15
CA LEU A 15 8.25 4.81 -9.11
C LEU A 15 7.37 3.66 -8.61
N GLN A 16 7.81 2.92 -7.59
CA GLN A 16 7.09 1.75 -7.12
C GLN A 16 6.93 1.77 -5.60
N ASN A 17 8.01 1.67 -4.82
CA ASN A 17 7.88 1.41 -3.38
C ASN A 17 7.12 2.51 -2.63
N LEU A 18 7.35 3.77 -2.98
CA LEU A 18 6.72 4.93 -2.35
C LEU A 18 5.24 5.07 -2.77
N PRO A 19 4.87 5.06 -4.07
CA PRO A 19 3.47 5.00 -4.51
C PRO A 19 2.69 3.85 -3.89
N GLU A 20 3.24 2.63 -3.92
CA GLU A 20 2.63 1.43 -3.35
C GLU A 20 2.34 1.61 -1.86
N SER A 21 3.35 2.01 -1.09
CA SER A 21 3.22 2.23 0.36
C SER A 21 2.19 3.31 0.67
N PHE A 22 2.17 4.39 -0.11
CA PHE A 22 1.21 5.48 0.06
C PHE A 22 -0.22 5.01 -0.12
N VAL A 23 -0.49 4.28 -1.20
CA VAL A 23 -1.83 3.76 -1.50
C VAL A 23 -2.28 2.76 -0.43
N VAL A 24 -1.40 1.85 0.00
CA VAL A 24 -1.69 0.86 1.05
C VAL A 24 -2.05 1.53 2.38
N ILE A 25 -1.28 2.53 2.80
CA ILE A 25 -1.54 3.25 4.06
C ILE A 25 -2.83 4.07 3.96
N LEU A 26 -3.06 4.76 2.84
CA LEU A 26 -4.30 5.49 2.61
C LEU A 26 -5.51 4.56 2.67
N PHE A 27 -5.41 3.37 2.07
CA PHE A 27 -6.48 2.38 2.12
C PHE A 27 -6.71 1.88 3.55
N CYS A 28 -5.65 1.58 4.31
CA CYS A 28 -5.78 1.20 5.72
C CYS A 28 -6.46 2.30 6.56
N TYR A 29 -6.09 3.56 6.36
CA TYR A 29 -6.77 4.67 7.06
C TYR A 29 -8.26 4.77 6.67
N SER A 30 -8.60 4.52 5.41
CA SER A 30 -9.99 4.49 4.94
C SER A 30 -10.80 3.35 5.57
N LEU A 31 -10.19 2.17 5.75
CA LEU A 31 -10.80 1.01 6.38
C LEU A 31 -10.99 1.22 7.88
N LEU A 32 -10.02 1.82 8.55
CA LEU A 32 -10.11 2.19 9.97
C LEU A 32 -11.07 3.36 10.23
N GLY A 33 -11.53 4.06 9.18
CA GLY A 33 -12.42 5.20 9.30
C GLY A 33 -11.75 6.39 10.00
N ILE A 34 -10.47 6.61 9.75
CA ILE A 34 -9.70 7.72 10.34
C ILE A 34 -9.58 8.84 9.32
N LYS A 35 -9.76 10.09 9.78
CA LYS A 35 -9.47 11.26 8.94
C LYS A 35 -8.01 11.23 8.52
N ALA A 36 -7.78 11.14 7.20
CA ALA A 36 -6.46 11.18 6.60
C ALA A 36 -5.81 12.55 6.84
N ASN A 37 -4.70 12.58 7.58
CA ASN A 37 -3.76 13.69 7.48
C ASN A 37 -2.73 13.33 6.43
N ILE A 38 -2.69 14.07 5.32
CA ILE A 38 -1.80 13.77 4.19
C ILE A 38 -0.32 13.74 4.59
N LYS A 39 0.10 14.58 5.55
CA LYS A 39 1.48 14.61 6.04
C LYS A 39 1.84 13.32 6.78
N ASP A 40 0.90 12.80 7.55
CA ASP A 40 1.09 11.57 8.30
C ASP A 40 1.13 10.36 7.36
N ILE A 41 0.22 10.29 6.39
CA ILE A 41 0.20 9.22 5.39
C ILE A 41 1.51 9.23 4.60
N PHE A 42 1.95 10.40 4.15
CA PHE A 42 3.19 10.53 3.41
C PHE A 42 4.41 10.10 4.25
N LEU A 43 4.49 10.53 5.51
CA LEU A 43 5.57 10.12 6.42
C LEU A 43 5.60 8.59 6.59
N LEU A 44 4.44 7.98 6.88
CA LEU A 44 4.35 6.53 7.03
C LEU A 44 4.69 5.81 5.71
N ALA A 45 4.30 6.36 4.56
CA ALA A 45 4.59 5.80 3.25
C ALA A 45 6.08 5.83 2.92
N VAL A 46 6.78 6.90 3.28
CA VAL A 46 8.24 6.97 3.14
C VAL A 46 8.91 5.92 4.02
N ILE A 47 8.51 5.81 5.29
CA ILE A 47 9.09 4.82 6.21
C ILE A 47 8.81 3.39 5.72
N GLN A 48 7.58 3.08 5.33
CA GLN A 48 7.20 1.77 4.79
C GLN A 48 7.92 1.47 3.46
N GLY A 49 8.05 2.48 2.58
CA GLY A 49 8.77 2.35 1.32
C GLY A 49 10.27 2.08 1.51
N ILE A 50 10.86 2.55 2.61
CA ILE A 50 12.23 2.18 3.00
C ILE A 50 12.28 0.71 3.44
N PHE A 51 11.29 0.24 4.23
CA PHE A 51 11.21 -1.18 4.57
C PHE A 51 11.00 -2.09 3.35
N ASN A 52 10.41 -1.61 2.25
CA ASN A 52 10.31 -2.36 0.99
C ASN A 52 11.68 -2.73 0.38
N PHE A 53 12.79 -2.11 0.81
CA PHE A 53 14.12 -2.57 0.43
C PHE A 53 14.47 -3.97 0.96
N VAL A 54 13.68 -4.52 1.89
CA VAL A 54 13.78 -5.93 2.33
C VAL A 54 13.66 -6.90 1.14
N ILE A 55 13.00 -6.51 0.04
CA ILE A 55 12.88 -7.33 -1.19
C ILE A 55 14.24 -7.61 -1.84
N PHE A 56 15.26 -6.77 -1.61
CA PHE A 56 16.61 -7.00 -2.13
C PHE A 56 17.43 -8.00 -1.30
N LEU A 57 16.96 -8.41 -0.11
CA LEU A 57 17.61 -9.47 0.64
C LEU A 57 17.33 -10.83 -0.04
N PRO A 58 18.27 -11.80 0.05
CA PRO A 58 18.12 -13.15 -0.53
C PRO A 58 17.15 -14.00 0.32
N ILE A 59 15.94 -13.51 0.49
CA ILE A 59 14.85 -14.13 1.25
C ILE A 59 13.87 -14.73 0.24
N SER A 60 13.27 -15.87 0.58
CA SER A 60 12.25 -16.50 -0.27
C SER A 60 11.07 -15.58 -0.55
N PHE A 61 10.48 -15.75 -1.74
CA PHE A 61 9.28 -15.03 -2.16
C PHE A 61 8.16 -15.23 -1.13
N GLY A 62 7.56 -14.13 -0.65
CA GLY A 62 6.51 -14.13 0.38
C GLY A 62 6.98 -13.79 1.80
N PHE A 63 8.21 -14.11 2.20
CA PHE A 63 8.72 -13.75 3.54
C PHE A 63 8.92 -12.24 3.69
N HIS A 64 9.33 -11.56 2.62
CA HIS A 64 9.37 -10.10 2.59
C HIS A 64 7.98 -9.50 2.84
N SER A 65 6.92 -10.07 2.26
CA SER A 65 5.53 -9.62 2.48
C SER A 65 5.11 -9.76 3.94
N VAL A 66 5.55 -10.82 4.63
CA VAL A 66 5.30 -11.00 6.07
C VAL A 66 5.99 -9.91 6.90
N ILE A 67 7.27 -9.63 6.63
CA ILE A 67 8.01 -8.55 7.31
C ILE A 67 7.35 -7.19 7.06
N LEU A 68 6.94 -6.93 5.82
CA LEU A 68 6.24 -5.71 5.43
C LEU A 68 4.87 -5.58 6.09
N THR A 69 4.18 -6.70 6.30
CA THR A 69 2.93 -6.74 7.05
C THR A 69 3.13 -6.32 8.50
N PHE A 70 4.15 -6.88 9.18
CA PHE A 70 4.44 -6.52 10.57
C PHE A 70 4.87 -5.06 10.73
N THR A 71 5.70 -4.55 9.81
CA THR A 71 6.10 -3.14 9.81
C THR A 71 4.90 -2.22 9.61
N LEU A 72 4.00 -2.54 8.67
CA LEU A 72 2.77 -1.78 8.47
C LEU A 72 1.87 -1.77 9.71
N ILE A 73 1.66 -2.93 10.34
CA ILE A 73 0.88 -3.03 11.60
C ILE A 73 1.51 -2.15 12.69
N PHE A 74 2.83 -2.24 12.86
CA PHE A 74 3.56 -1.46 13.85
C PHE A 74 3.43 0.05 13.59
N LEU A 75 3.62 0.50 12.35
CA LEU A 75 3.51 1.90 11.96
C LEU A 75 2.09 2.46 12.19
N LEU A 76 1.07 1.71 11.77
CA LEU A 76 -0.33 2.09 12.00
C LEU A 76 -0.64 2.14 13.49
N TYR A 77 -0.18 1.18 14.29
CA TYR A 77 -0.38 1.18 15.74
C TYR A 77 0.34 2.35 16.40
N TRP A 78 1.60 2.58 16.04
CA TRP A 78 2.42 3.65 16.59
C TRP A 78 1.76 5.01 16.37
N LYS A 79 1.20 5.24 15.18
CA LYS A 79 0.58 6.51 14.80
C LYS A 79 -0.85 6.69 15.30
N THR A 80 -1.70 5.67 15.18
CA THR A 80 -3.14 5.80 15.44
C THR A 80 -3.53 5.45 16.88
N LYS A 81 -2.71 4.66 17.59
CA LYS A 81 -3.00 4.12 18.93
C LYS A 81 -4.33 3.36 19.05
N ILE A 82 -4.90 2.91 17.92
CA ILE A 82 -6.09 2.06 17.90
C ILE A 82 -5.74 0.67 18.44
N ASN A 83 -6.73 -0.04 18.96
CA ASN A 83 -6.59 -1.43 19.38
C ASN A 83 -5.91 -2.30 18.30
N ILE A 84 -4.87 -3.02 18.69
CA ILE A 84 -4.01 -3.79 17.78
C ILE A 84 -4.79 -4.83 16.97
N SER A 85 -5.81 -5.48 17.55
CA SER A 85 -6.62 -6.48 16.86
C SER A 85 -7.39 -5.87 15.68
N LYS A 86 -7.87 -4.63 15.82
CA LYS A 86 -8.53 -3.91 14.72
C LYS A 86 -7.55 -3.56 13.61
N ILE A 87 -6.33 -3.19 13.97
CA ILE A 87 -5.27 -2.88 12.99
C ILE A 87 -4.84 -4.13 12.24
N ILE A 88 -4.64 -5.25 12.95
CA ILE A 88 -4.33 -6.54 12.33
C ILE A 88 -5.42 -6.92 11.33
N LEU A 89 -6.70 -6.88 11.73
CA LEU A 89 -7.82 -7.17 10.83
C LEU A 89 -7.81 -6.25 9.60
N CYS A 90 -7.61 -4.94 9.80
CA CYS A 90 -7.52 -3.97 8.72
C CYS A 90 -6.39 -4.31 7.72
N VAL A 91 -5.20 -4.61 8.24
CA VAL A 91 -4.05 -4.95 7.40
C VAL A 91 -4.28 -6.26 6.65
N LEU A 92 -4.88 -7.26 7.28
CA LEU A 92 -5.23 -8.52 6.61
C LEU A 92 -6.24 -8.31 5.47
N VAL A 93 -7.25 -7.47 5.67
CA VAL A 93 -8.22 -7.10 4.62
C VAL A 93 -7.51 -6.35 3.48
N CYS A 94 -6.59 -5.44 3.82
CA CYS A 94 -5.79 -4.72 2.84
C CYS A 94 -4.94 -5.69 1.99
N LEU A 95 -4.22 -6.60 2.63
CA LEU A 95 -3.38 -7.60 1.96
C LEU A 95 -4.20 -8.53 1.07
N LEU A 96 -5.33 -9.03 1.56
CA LEU A 96 -6.20 -9.90 0.77
C LEU A 96 -6.71 -9.17 -0.47
N THR A 97 -7.12 -7.90 -0.31
CA THR A 97 -7.58 -7.06 -1.42
C THR A 97 -6.47 -6.86 -2.44
N TYR A 98 -5.25 -6.54 -1.97
CA TYR A 98 -4.08 -6.34 -2.82
C TYR A 98 -3.75 -7.61 -3.62
N LEU A 99 -3.68 -8.77 -2.95
CA LEU A 99 -3.40 -10.06 -3.57
C LEU A 99 -4.46 -10.46 -4.62
N LEU A 100 -5.74 -10.23 -4.33
CA LEU A 100 -6.81 -10.53 -5.27
C LEU A 100 -6.71 -9.68 -6.54
N ILE A 101 -6.42 -8.39 -6.40
CA ILE A 101 -6.27 -7.50 -7.54
C ILE A 101 -5.01 -7.88 -8.34
N GLU A 102 -3.90 -8.17 -7.66
CA GLU A 102 -2.66 -8.61 -8.30
C GLU A 102 -2.83 -9.92 -9.09
N ALA A 103 -3.52 -10.90 -8.52
CA ALA A 103 -3.82 -12.17 -9.18
C ALA A 103 -4.63 -12.00 -10.47
N ILE A 104 -5.47 -10.96 -10.54
CA ILE A 104 -6.27 -10.62 -11.73
C ILE A 104 -5.44 -9.81 -12.73
N SER A 105 -4.64 -8.84 -12.26
CA SER A 105 -3.90 -7.93 -13.14
C SER A 105 -2.66 -8.56 -13.76
N LEU A 106 -1.99 -9.47 -13.04
CA LEU A 106 -0.70 -10.01 -13.47
C LEU A 106 -0.78 -10.82 -14.79
N PRO A 107 -1.76 -11.72 -14.99
CA PRO A 107 -1.94 -12.39 -16.29
C PRO A 107 -2.24 -11.41 -17.44
N LEU A 108 -3.00 -10.35 -17.16
CA LEU A 108 -3.32 -9.32 -18.14
C LEU A 108 -2.06 -8.57 -18.58
N MET A 109 -1.21 -8.19 -17.63
CA MET A 109 0.04 -7.49 -17.91
C MET A 109 1.05 -8.36 -18.67
N VAL A 110 1.16 -9.65 -18.33
CA VAL A 110 1.98 -10.61 -19.10
C VAL A 110 1.49 -10.71 -20.55
N LYS A 111 0.17 -10.78 -20.76
CA LYS A 111 -0.41 -10.83 -22.11
C LYS A 111 -0.18 -9.55 -22.90
N LEU A 112 -0.30 -8.38 -22.27
CA LEU A 112 -0.13 -7.08 -22.92
C LEU A 112 1.34 -6.79 -23.28
N THR A 113 2.27 -7.17 -22.41
CA THR A 113 3.71 -6.90 -22.61
C THR A 113 4.40 -7.97 -23.45
N GLY A 114 3.84 -9.17 -23.52
CA GLY A 114 4.47 -10.34 -24.14
C GLY A 114 5.74 -10.81 -23.42
N LYS A 115 6.03 -10.28 -22.22
CA LYS A 115 7.24 -10.57 -21.44
C LYS A 115 6.90 -11.51 -20.29
N GLN A 116 7.84 -12.39 -19.94
CA GLN A 116 7.73 -13.21 -18.74
C GLN A 116 7.85 -12.37 -17.47
N TYR A 117 7.19 -12.81 -16.39
CA TYR A 117 7.23 -12.15 -15.08
C TYR A 117 8.65 -11.89 -14.57
N SER A 118 9.54 -12.87 -14.70
CA SER A 118 10.96 -12.77 -14.28
C SER A 118 11.71 -11.62 -14.96
N VAL A 119 11.41 -11.35 -16.23
CA VAL A 119 12.02 -10.25 -16.99
C VAL A 119 11.46 -8.91 -16.53
N MET A 120 10.14 -8.83 -16.32
CA MET A 120 9.49 -7.60 -15.85
C MET A 120 9.90 -7.25 -14.42
N PHE A 121 10.11 -8.24 -13.55
CA PHE A 121 10.51 -8.02 -12.16
C PHE A 121 11.93 -7.45 -12.01
N ASN A 122 12.82 -7.78 -12.95
CA ASN A 122 14.22 -7.32 -12.92
C ASN A 122 14.43 -5.94 -13.54
N ASP A 123 13.46 -5.43 -14.30
CA ASP A 123 13.51 -4.09 -14.89
C ASP A 123 12.70 -3.11 -14.01
N PRO A 124 13.32 -2.05 -13.45
CA PRO A 124 12.65 -1.12 -12.55
C PRO A 124 11.40 -0.46 -13.13
N ILE A 125 11.42 -0.16 -14.42
CA ILE A 125 10.34 0.57 -15.09
C ILE A 125 9.20 -0.40 -15.40
N LEU A 126 9.51 -1.58 -15.92
CA LEU A 126 8.49 -2.61 -16.18
C LEU A 126 7.86 -3.11 -14.88
N ARG A 127 8.63 -3.16 -13.79
CA ARG A 127 8.12 -3.55 -12.47
C ARG A 127 7.16 -2.50 -11.90
N ALA A 128 7.45 -1.21 -12.04
CA ALA A 128 6.52 -0.15 -11.67
C ALA A 128 5.23 -0.21 -12.54
N PHE A 129 5.38 -0.45 -13.85
CA PHE A 129 4.25 -0.64 -14.74
C PHE A 129 3.38 -1.85 -14.36
N LEU A 130 3.99 -2.94 -13.90
CA LEU A 130 3.29 -4.13 -13.40
C LEU A 130 2.49 -3.86 -12.13
N ALA A 131 2.99 -3.00 -11.24
CA ALA A 131 2.35 -2.63 -9.98
C ALA A 131 1.21 -1.61 -10.16
N ALA A 132 1.32 -0.73 -11.16
CA ALA A 132 0.39 0.38 -11.38
C ALA A 132 -1.11 -0.01 -11.44
N PRO A 133 -1.55 -1.10 -12.11
CA PRO A 133 -2.95 -1.50 -12.08
C PRO A 133 -3.48 -1.82 -10.68
N VAL A 134 -2.63 -2.45 -9.85
CA VAL A 134 -2.99 -2.80 -8.47
C VAL A 134 -3.08 -1.54 -7.63
N GLU A 135 -2.07 -0.68 -7.70
CA GLU A 135 -2.04 0.60 -7.00
C GLU A 135 -3.24 1.48 -7.35
N LEU A 136 -3.58 1.60 -8.64
CA LEU A 136 -4.74 2.37 -9.08
C LEU A 136 -6.05 1.81 -8.54
N ALA A 137 -6.24 0.49 -8.58
CA ALA A 137 -7.45 -0.14 -8.08
C ALA A 137 -7.60 0.04 -6.56
N VAL A 138 -6.53 -0.17 -5.79
CA VAL A 138 -6.55 0.03 -4.32
C VAL A 138 -6.76 1.50 -3.97
N LEU A 139 -6.16 2.43 -4.71
CA LEU A 139 -6.38 3.87 -4.54
C LEU A 139 -7.85 4.24 -4.78
N LEU A 140 -8.46 3.72 -5.84
CA LEU A 140 -9.88 3.93 -6.12
C LEU A 140 -10.76 3.39 -4.99
N LEU A 141 -10.47 2.19 -4.48
CA LEU A 141 -11.18 1.62 -3.33
C LEU A 141 -11.06 2.49 -2.07
N ALA A 142 -9.86 3.02 -1.81
CA ALA A 142 -9.64 3.93 -0.69
C ALA A 142 -10.47 5.21 -0.82
N ILE A 143 -10.47 5.84 -2.00
CA ILE A 143 -11.25 7.06 -2.27
C ILE A 143 -12.76 6.80 -2.15
N ILE A 144 -13.23 5.69 -2.73
CA ILE A 144 -14.64 5.29 -2.65
C ILE A 144 -15.03 5.12 -1.18
N LYS A 145 -14.24 4.37 -0.41
CA LYS A 145 -14.49 4.12 1.02
C LYS A 145 -14.51 5.42 1.82
N TYR A 146 -13.58 6.35 1.55
CA TYR A 146 -13.56 7.67 2.16
C TYR A 146 -14.82 8.48 1.86
N LYS A 147 -15.25 8.56 0.60
CA LYS A 147 -16.48 9.27 0.22
C LYS A 147 -17.72 8.67 0.88
N PHE A 148 -17.81 7.35 0.97
CA PHE A 148 -18.89 6.68 1.71
C PHE A 148 -18.86 7.02 3.21
N MET A 149 -17.68 7.12 3.80
CA MET A 149 -17.52 7.52 5.21
C MET A 149 -17.94 8.97 5.44
N GLU A 150 -17.53 9.91 4.59
CA GLU A 150 -17.95 11.32 4.70
C GLU A 150 -19.47 11.44 4.61
N LYS A 151 -20.08 10.81 3.60
CA LYS A 151 -21.54 10.77 3.44
C LYS A 151 -22.24 10.15 4.66
N PHE A 152 -21.67 9.09 5.25
CA PHE A 152 -22.23 8.45 6.44
C PHE A 152 -22.08 9.31 7.70
N ASN A 153 -20.95 10.00 7.87
CA ASN A 153 -20.76 10.94 8.97
C ASN A 153 -21.66 12.17 8.83
N ASP A 154 -21.93 12.64 7.60
CA ASP A 154 -22.91 13.70 7.35
C ASP A 154 -24.34 13.24 7.64
N TRP A 155 -24.67 11.97 7.39
CA TRP A 155 -25.93 11.35 7.84
C TRP A 155 -25.98 11.16 9.37
N GLY A 156 -24.85 10.84 10.00
CA GLY A 156 -24.73 10.64 11.45
C GLY A 156 -24.63 11.92 12.28
N ASN A 157 -24.29 13.06 11.66
CA ASN A 157 -24.23 14.37 12.32
C ASN A 157 -25.62 14.95 12.69
N GLY A 158 -26.71 14.24 12.38
CA GLY A 158 -28.03 14.44 13.00
C GLY A 158 -28.08 14.03 14.48
N TYR A 159 -27.09 13.30 14.98
CA TYR A 159 -26.94 12.97 16.40
C TYR A 159 -25.57 13.41 16.91
N LYS A 160 -25.46 14.71 17.20
CA LYS A 160 -24.45 15.22 18.12
C LYS A 160 -24.63 14.50 19.46
N PHE A 161 -23.83 13.48 19.73
CA PHE A 161 -23.61 13.06 21.10
C PHE A 161 -22.93 14.22 21.83
N SER A 162 -23.74 14.90 22.64
CA SER A 162 -23.35 15.86 23.65
C SER A 162 -22.18 15.29 24.44
N LYS A 163 -20.99 15.87 24.26
CA LYS A 163 -19.89 15.69 25.21
C LYS A 163 -20.25 16.48 26.47
N LYS A 164 -20.64 15.77 27.52
CA LYS A 164 -20.38 16.20 28.90
C LYS A 164 -18.92 15.93 29.24
#